data_AF-A0ABD4W4B3-F1
#
_entry.id   AF-A0ABD4W4B3-F1
#
_cell.length_a   1.000
_cell.length_b   1.000
_cell.length_c   1.000
_cell.angle_alpha   90.00
_cell.angle_beta   90.00
_cell.angle_gamma   90.00
#
_symmetry.space_group_name_H-M   'P 1'
#
loop_
_entity.id
_entity.type
_entity.pdbx_description
1 polymer ?
#
loop_
_entity_poly.entity_id
_entity_poly.type
_entity_poly.pdbx_seq_one_letter_code
_entity_poly.pdbx_strand_id
1 'polypeptide(L)'
;QDVTLVGCMAHARRKFCDSLPKDKARESDVTSVANQGIHYCNQMFRLERAWEDLSAEERYEKRQSELKPLLEKFSDWCSKKSISVLPSGKLGTAVQYCIKHMDKFMNVLKDGRLELSNNRAERAVKEIVMGRKNWLFSQ
;
A
#
# COMPACT_ATOMS: atom_id res chain seq x y z
N GLN A 1 1.71 25.19 -8.59
CA GLN A 1 2.36 24.10 -7.83
C GLN A 1 1.66 22.81 -8.22
N ASP A 2 2.36 21.93 -8.93
CA ASP A 2 1.82 20.61 -9.28
C ASP A 2 2.08 19.65 -8.12
N VAL A 3 1.01 19.17 -7.46
CA VAL A 3 1.10 18.26 -6.32
C VAL A 3 0.73 16.88 -6.83
N THR A 4 1.73 16.00 -6.96
CA THR A 4 1.48 14.60 -7.34
C THR A 4 1.16 13.76 -6.10
N LEU A 5 -0.04 13.18 -6.05
CA LEU A 5 -0.45 12.29 -4.95
C LEU A 5 0.18 10.91 -5.12
N VAL A 6 0.89 10.46 -4.08
CA VAL A 6 1.41 9.09 -3.97
C VAL A 6 0.43 8.23 -3.18
N GLY A 7 0.08 7.07 -3.72
CA GLY A 7 -0.84 6.13 -3.09
C GLY A 7 -0.16 5.38 -1.95
N CYS A 8 -0.80 5.34 -0.77
CA CYS A 8 -0.29 4.57 0.36
C CYS A 8 -0.61 3.07 0.19
N MET A 9 0.40 2.25 -0.05
CA MET A 9 0.22 0.80 -0.23
C MET A 9 -0.25 0.12 1.07
N ALA A 10 -0.03 0.73 2.24
CA ALA A 10 -0.52 0.22 3.51
C ALA A 10 -2.05 0.25 3.58
N HIS A 11 -2.71 1.22 2.93
CA HIS A 11 -4.17 1.25 2.82
C HIS A 11 -4.70 0.11 1.94
N ALA A 12 -4.00 -0.22 0.84
CA ALA A 12 -4.35 -1.36 0.01
C ALA A 12 -4.27 -2.67 0.82
N ARG A 13 -3.15 -2.91 1.51
CA ARG A 13 -2.97 -4.07 2.39
C ARG A 13 -4.05 -4.18 3.47
N ARG A 14 -4.42 -3.06 4.11
CA ARG A 14 -5.46 -3.04 5.15
C ARG A 14 -6.83 -3.44 4.61
N LYS A 15 -7.17 -3.02 3.39
CA LYS A 15 -8.44 -3.41 2.74
C LYS A 15 -8.51 -4.91 2.45
N PHE A 16 -7.41 -5.50 1.97
CA PHE A 16 -7.34 -6.95 1.81
C PHE A 16 -7.43 -7.68 3.15
N CYS A 17 -6.77 -7.18 4.19
CA CYS A 17 -6.88 -7.73 5.54
C CYS A 17 -8.32 -7.65 6.10
N ASP A 18 -9.02 -6.52 5.93
CA ASP A 18 -10.43 -6.38 6.38
C ASP A 18 -11.40 -7.30 5.62
N SER A 19 -11.04 -7.68 4.39
CA SER A 19 -11.81 -8.63 3.59
C SER A 19 -11.68 -10.09 4.05
N LEU A 20 -10.69 -10.41 4.89
CA LEU A 20 -10.59 -11.72 5.52
C LEU A 20 -11.54 -11.80 6.73
N PRO A 21 -12.20 -12.94 6.97
CA PRO A 21 -12.92 -13.15 8.22
C PRO A 21 -11.92 -13.11 9.39
N LYS A 22 -12.34 -12.55 10.53
CA LYS A 22 -11.49 -12.29 11.70
C LYS A 22 -10.75 -13.53 12.21
N ASP A 23 -11.38 -14.70 12.06
CA ASP A 23 -10.80 -16.00 12.40
C ASP A 23 -9.63 -16.40 11.49
N LYS A 24 -9.73 -16.10 10.18
CA LYS A 24 -8.70 -16.45 9.18
C LYS A 24 -7.70 -15.35 8.87
N ALA A 25 -7.82 -14.17 9.50
CA ALA A 25 -6.83 -13.11 9.36
C ALA A 25 -5.43 -13.53 9.87
N ARG A 26 -5.35 -14.59 10.68
CA ARG A 26 -4.11 -15.22 11.17
C ARG A 26 -3.74 -16.53 10.46
N GLU A 27 -4.64 -17.11 9.68
CA GLU A 27 -4.36 -18.34 8.93
C GLU A 27 -3.68 -18.00 7.59
N SER A 28 -2.48 -18.54 7.41
CA SER A 28 -1.64 -18.44 6.21
C SER A 28 -2.18 -19.26 5.03
N ASP A 29 -3.50 -19.24 4.80
CA ASP A 29 -4.10 -19.95 3.67
C ASP A 29 -3.85 -19.13 2.39
N VAL A 30 -2.68 -19.33 1.78
CA VAL A 30 -2.17 -18.64 0.57
C VAL A 30 -3.12 -18.76 -0.63
N THR A 31 -4.06 -19.70 -0.57
CA THR A 31 -5.09 -19.98 -1.56
C THR A 31 -6.17 -18.89 -1.67
N SER A 32 -6.38 -18.09 -0.61
CA SER A 32 -7.39 -17.03 -0.63
C SER A 32 -6.94 -15.81 -1.42
N VAL A 33 -7.80 -15.27 -2.28
CA VAL A 33 -7.52 -14.08 -3.13
C VAL A 33 -7.09 -12.87 -2.28
N ALA A 34 -7.65 -12.71 -1.07
CA ALA A 34 -7.23 -11.66 -0.14
C ALA A 34 -5.79 -11.85 0.35
N ASN A 35 -5.38 -13.09 0.67
CA ASN A 35 -4.01 -13.40 1.08
C ASN A 35 -3.01 -13.19 -0.06
N GLN A 36 -3.39 -13.49 -1.31
CA GLN A 36 -2.58 -13.17 -2.48
C GLN A 36 -2.33 -11.64 -2.60
N GLY A 37 -3.37 -10.83 -2.41
CA GLY A 37 -3.24 -9.36 -2.39
C GLY A 37 -2.31 -8.87 -1.27
N ILE A 38 -2.46 -9.42 -0.07
CA ILE A 38 -1.56 -9.14 1.07
C ILE A 38 -0.13 -9.56 0.77
N HIS A 39 0.07 -10.70 0.11
CA HIS A 39 1.38 -11.21 -0.28
C HIS A 39 2.10 -10.24 -1.22
N TYR A 40 1.42 -9.75 -2.28
CA TYR A 40 1.98 -8.72 -3.16
C TYR A 40 2.40 -7.47 -2.39
N CYS A 41 1.53 -6.95 -1.52
CA CYS A 41 1.88 -5.79 -0.70
C CYS A 41 3.10 -6.07 0.19
N ASN A 42 3.16 -7.24 0.83
CA ASN A 42 4.29 -7.63 1.68
C ASN A 42 5.60 -7.76 0.89
N GLN A 43 5.56 -8.29 -0.34
CA GLN A 43 6.73 -8.33 -1.21
C GLN A 43 7.26 -6.93 -1.53
N MET A 44 6.37 -5.99 -1.89
CA MET A 44 6.76 -4.60 -2.13
C MET A 44 7.38 -3.95 -0.88
N PHE A 45 6.79 -4.17 0.30
CA PHE A 45 7.36 -3.68 1.57
C PHE A 45 8.70 -4.32 1.92
N ARG A 46 8.90 -5.59 1.57
CA ARG A 46 10.17 -6.29 1.81
C ARG A 46 11.28 -5.72 0.94
N LEU A 47 10.98 -5.40 -0.32
CA LEU A 47 11.91 -4.70 -1.22
C LEU A 47 12.25 -3.30 -0.69
N GLU A 48 11.24 -2.49 -0.33
CA GLU A 48 11.48 -1.15 0.23
C GLU A 48 12.33 -1.18 1.51
N ARG A 49 12.11 -2.16 2.40
CA ARG A 49 12.93 -2.32 3.60
C ARG A 49 14.38 -2.69 3.26
N ALA A 50 14.61 -3.47 2.21
CA ALA A 50 15.96 -3.81 1.76
C ALA A 50 16.70 -2.59 1.18
N TRP A 51 15.97 -1.54 0.78
CA TRP A 51 16.51 -0.32 0.19
C TRP A 51 16.47 0.88 1.14
N GLU A 52 16.15 0.68 2.41
CA GLU A 52 15.99 1.75 3.41
C GLU A 52 17.31 2.51 3.65
N ASP A 53 18.43 1.80 3.60
CA ASP A 53 19.79 2.34 3.79
C ASP A 53 20.42 2.89 2.49
N LEU A 54 19.79 2.64 1.34
CA LEU A 54 20.30 3.10 0.04
C LEU A 54 20.03 4.59 -0.19
N SER A 55 20.93 5.22 -0.94
CA SER A 55 20.75 6.57 -1.48
C SER A 55 19.49 6.66 -2.34
N ALA A 56 18.91 7.87 -2.45
CA ALA A 56 17.69 8.09 -3.23
C ALA A 56 17.84 7.69 -4.71
N GLU A 57 19.03 7.85 -5.28
CA GLU A 57 19.36 7.47 -6.66
C GLU A 57 19.37 5.95 -6.83
N GLU A 58 20.11 5.24 -5.97
CA GLU A 58 20.14 3.77 -5.97
C GLU A 58 18.75 3.16 -5.72
N ARG A 59 17.99 3.75 -4.80
CA ARG A 59 16.60 3.34 -4.54
C ARG A 59 15.73 3.54 -5.77
N TYR A 60 15.89 4.64 -6.50
CA TYR A 60 15.18 4.89 -7.75
C TYR A 60 15.51 3.81 -8.80
N GLU A 61 16.78 3.48 -9.00
CA GLU A 61 17.19 2.43 -9.93
C GLU A 61 16.63 1.05 -9.54
N LYS A 62 16.70 0.69 -8.25
CA LYS A 62 16.12 -0.55 -7.73
C LYS A 62 14.60 -0.58 -7.90
N ARG A 63 13.91 0.53 -7.68
CA ARG A 63 12.47 0.64 -7.94
C ARG A 63 12.14 0.42 -9.40
N GLN A 64 12.92 0.97 -10.32
CA GLN A 64 12.70 0.79 -11.75
C GLN A 64 12.98 -0.65 -12.21
N SER A 65 13.98 -1.31 -11.61
CA SER A 65 14.37 -2.67 -11.97
C SER A 65 13.48 -3.75 -11.33
N GLU A 66 13.12 -3.59 -10.06
CA GLU A 66 12.41 -4.63 -9.28
C GLU A 66 10.97 -4.24 -8.90
N LEU A 67 10.74 -3.00 -8.42
CA LEU A 67 9.41 -2.60 -7.93
C LEU A 67 8.43 -2.37 -9.09
N LYS A 68 8.88 -1.78 -10.19
CA LYS A 68 8.08 -1.51 -11.39
C LYS A 68 7.45 -2.79 -11.97
N PRO A 69 8.22 -3.84 -12.32
CA PRO A 69 7.61 -5.08 -12.84
C PRO A 69 6.73 -5.77 -11.79
N LEU A 70 7.00 -5.60 -10.49
CA LEU A 70 6.14 -6.12 -9.43
C LEU A 70 4.79 -5.38 -9.35
N LEU A 71 4.79 -4.05 -9.49
CA LEU A 71 3.58 -3.22 -9.56
C LEU A 71 2.76 -3.53 -10.81
N GLU A 72 3.40 -3.72 -11.96
CA GLU A 72 2.72 -4.11 -13.20
C GLU A 72 2.06 -5.49 -13.07
N LYS A 73 2.77 -6.47 -12.52
CA LYS A 73 2.21 -7.80 -12.20
C LYS A 73 1.04 -7.70 -11.22
N PHE A 74 1.15 -6.86 -10.20
CA PHE A 74 0.06 -6.64 -9.24
C PHE A 74 -1.16 -5.99 -9.90
N SER A 75 -0.95 -5.04 -10.82
CA SER A 75 -2.02 -4.39 -11.58
C SER A 75 -2.77 -5.38 -12.48
N ASP A 76 -2.03 -6.17 -13.26
CA ASP A 76 -2.61 -7.23 -14.09
C ASP A 76 -3.39 -8.25 -13.24
N TRP A 77 -2.81 -8.68 -12.12
CA TRP A 77 -3.46 -9.59 -11.18
C TRP A 77 -4.77 -8.98 -10.62
N CYS A 78 -4.75 -7.71 -10.22
CA CYS A 78 -5.96 -7.03 -9.74
C CYS A 78 -7.03 -6.95 -10.84
N SER A 79 -6.66 -6.61 -12.07
CA SER A 79 -7.57 -6.53 -13.21
C SER A 79 -8.24 -7.88 -13.49
N LYS A 80 -7.45 -8.96 -13.54
CA LYS A 80 -7.95 -10.33 -13.72
C LYS A 80 -8.89 -10.75 -12.60
N LYS A 81 -8.50 -10.49 -11.34
CA LYS A 81 -9.34 -10.83 -10.19
C LYS A 81 -10.60 -9.99 -10.12
N SER A 82 -10.59 -8.74 -10.60
CA SER A 82 -11.78 -7.90 -10.63
C SER A 82 -12.93 -8.49 -11.43
N ILE A 83 -12.65 -9.36 -12.41
CA ILE A 83 -13.67 -10.06 -13.21
C ILE A 83 -14.30 -11.21 -12.42
N SER A 84 -13.51 -11.86 -11.55
CA SER A 84 -13.95 -13.04 -10.79
C SER A 84 -14.56 -12.71 -9.43
N VAL A 85 -14.40 -11.49 -8.92
CA VAL A 85 -14.82 -11.12 -7.56
C VAL A 85 -16.07 -10.26 -7.58
N LEU A 86 -16.97 -10.48 -6.62
CA LEU A 86 -18.18 -9.67 -6.50
C LEU A 86 -17.81 -8.22 -6.12
N PRO A 87 -18.19 -7.21 -6.92
CA PRO A 87 -17.80 -5.81 -6.68
C PRO A 87 -18.33 -5.26 -5.35
N SER A 88 -19.52 -5.66 -4.91
CA SER A 88 -20.10 -5.28 -3.61
C SER A 88 -19.47 -5.99 -2.40
N GLY A 89 -18.65 -7.03 -2.62
CA GLY A 89 -17.96 -7.71 -1.53
C GLY A 89 -16.81 -6.86 -0.98
N LYS A 90 -16.43 -7.09 0.28
CA LYS A 90 -15.23 -6.45 0.88
C LYS A 90 -13.97 -6.68 0.03
N LEU A 91 -13.84 -7.89 -0.52
CA LEU A 91 -12.73 -8.26 -1.39
C LEU A 91 -12.79 -7.53 -2.74
N GLY A 92 -13.96 -7.44 -3.37
CA GLY A 92 -14.15 -6.64 -4.58
C GLY A 92 -13.85 -5.16 -4.37
N THR A 93 -14.26 -4.60 -3.24
CA THR A 93 -13.91 -3.24 -2.83
C THR A 93 -12.39 -3.05 -2.69
N ALA A 94 -11.68 -4.03 -2.14
CA ALA A 94 -10.22 -3.99 -2.01
C ALA A 94 -9.52 -4.01 -3.38
N VAL A 95 -9.94 -4.91 -4.28
CA VAL A 95 -9.41 -5.01 -5.64
C VAL A 95 -9.69 -3.73 -6.44
N GLN A 96 -10.94 -3.25 -6.42
CA GLN A 96 -11.35 -2.01 -7.10
C GLN A 96 -10.58 -0.79 -6.58
N TYR A 97 -10.35 -0.71 -5.27
CA TYR A 97 -9.50 0.33 -4.70
C TYR A 97 -8.09 0.27 -5.30
N CYS A 98 -7.49 -0.92 -5.42
CA CYS A 98 -6.15 -1.04 -5.97
C CYS A 98 -6.09 -0.60 -7.44
N ILE A 99 -7.07 -1.00 -8.26
CA ILE A 99 -7.17 -0.60 -9.67
C ILE A 99 -7.30 0.92 -9.79
N LYS A 100 -8.23 1.52 -9.03
CA LYS A 100 -8.49 2.97 -9.05
C LYS A 100 -7.28 3.80 -8.64
N HIS A 101 -6.45 3.27 -7.75
CA HIS A 101 -5.29 3.98 -7.21
C HIS A 101 -3.95 3.55 -7.83
N MET A 102 -3.96 2.73 -8.89
CA MET A 102 -2.75 2.19 -9.49
C MET A 102 -1.81 3.28 -10.01
N ASP A 103 -2.33 4.30 -10.67
CA ASP A 103 -1.57 5.48 -11.11
C ASP A 103 -0.84 6.14 -9.93
N LYS A 104 -1.53 6.26 -8.79
CA LYS A 104 -0.95 6.84 -7.57
C LYS A 104 0.13 5.96 -6.96
N PHE A 105 0.01 4.63 -7.07
CA PHE A 105 1.06 3.71 -6.64
C PHE A 105 2.29 3.80 -7.55
N MET A 106 2.08 3.93 -8.86
CA MET A 106 3.18 4.11 -9.83
C MET A 106 3.92 5.43 -9.64
N ASN A 107 3.29 6.47 -9.08
CA ASN A 107 3.97 7.72 -8.76
C ASN A 107 5.16 7.55 -7.81
N VAL A 108 5.21 6.49 -6.98
CA VAL A 108 6.37 6.20 -6.12
C VAL A 108 7.64 5.85 -6.91
N LEU A 109 7.48 5.46 -8.18
CA LEU A 109 8.58 5.14 -9.09
C LEU A 109 9.21 6.39 -9.69
N LYS A 110 8.54 7.54 -9.64
CA LYS A 110 9.02 8.79 -10.26
C LYS A 110 10.17 9.43 -9.49
N ASP A 111 10.24 9.20 -8.18
CA ASP A 111 11.25 9.80 -7.31
C ASP A 111 11.59 8.86 -6.14
N GLY A 112 12.89 8.63 -5.93
CA GLY A 112 13.41 7.71 -4.90
C GLY A 112 13.26 8.20 -3.45
N ARG A 113 12.92 9.48 -3.24
CA ARG A 113 12.67 10.07 -1.91
C ARG A 113 11.24 9.81 -1.44
N LEU A 114 10.33 9.46 -2.34
CA LEU A 114 8.94 9.12 -2.01
C LEU A 114 8.89 7.82 -1.22
N GLU A 115 8.00 7.72 -0.24
CA GLU A 115 7.80 6.51 0.56
C GLU A 115 6.59 5.69 0.05
N LEU A 116 6.74 4.36 -0.06
CA LEU A 116 5.64 3.46 -0.46
C LEU A 116 4.50 3.41 0.58
N SER A 117 4.79 3.74 1.83
CA SER A 117 3.78 3.93 2.88
C SER A 117 3.80 5.35 3.38
N ASN A 118 2.60 5.93 3.53
CA ASN A 118 2.43 7.21 4.21
C ASN A 118 2.49 7.09 5.74
N ASN A 119 2.89 5.93 6.28
CA ASN A 119 2.81 5.65 7.71
C ASN A 119 3.67 6.62 8.53
N ARG A 120 4.78 7.12 7.97
CA ARG A 120 5.62 8.15 8.58
C ARG A 120 4.91 9.51 8.65
N ALA A 121 4.25 9.94 7.58
CA ALA A 121 3.44 11.16 7.57
C ALA A 121 2.19 11.04 8.46
N GLU A 122 1.53 9.87 8.48
CA GLU A 122 0.37 9.62 9.34
C GLU A 122 0.73 9.61 10.83
N ARG A 123 1.94 9.12 11.19
CA ARG A 123 2.48 9.25 12.55
C ARG A 123 2.77 10.71 12.91
N ALA A 124 3.45 11.46 12.05
CA ALA A 124 3.76 12.86 12.29
C ALA A 124 2.49 13.73 12.47
N VAL A 125 1.44 13.48 11.68
CA VAL A 125 0.14 14.15 11.83
C VAL A 125 -0.56 13.73 13.13
N LYS A 126 -0.50 12.45 13.51
CA LYS A 126 -1.06 11.98 14.79
C LYS A 126 -0.40 12.67 15.98
N GLU A 127 0.91 12.88 15.96
CA GLU A 127 1.62 13.58 17.04
C GLU A 127 1.12 15.02 17.19
N ILE A 128 0.92 15.74 16.08
CA ILE A 128 0.36 17.10 16.08
C ILE A 128 -1.09 17.12 16.61
N VAL A 129 -1.92 16.17 16.17
CA VAL A 129 -3.33 16.08 16.57
C VAL A 129 -3.48 15.68 18.05
N MET A 130 -2.62 14.78 18.55
CA MET A 130 -2.59 14.44 19.97
C MET A 130 -2.08 15.60 20.83
N GLY A 131 -1.06 16.33 20.36
CA GLY A 131 -0.61 17.58 21.00
C GLY A 131 -1.75 18.59 21.15
N ARG A 132 -2.54 18.80 20.08
CA ARG A 132 -3.72 19.69 20.14
C ARG A 132 -4.79 19.24 21.13
N LYS A 133 -5.01 17.93 21.32
CA LYS A 133 -5.92 17.42 22.36
C LYS A 133 -5.37 17.68 23.77
N ASN A 134 -4.06 17.59 23.99
CA ASN A 134 -3.46 17.82 25.30
C ASN A 134 -3.43 19.29 25.73
N TRP A 135 -3.55 20.22 24.77
CA TRP A 135 -3.62 21.66 25.05
C TRP A 135 -5.04 22.13 25.41
N LEU A 136 -6.08 21.33 25.13
CA LEU A 136 -7.47 21.65 25.47
C LEU A 136 -7.88 21.20 26.89
N PHE A 137 -6.96 20.62 27.67
CA PHE A 137 -7.19 20.15 29.04
C PHE A 137 -6.23 20.76 30.08
N SER A 138 -5.55 21.86 29.73
CA SER A 138 -4.81 22.66 30.71
C SER A 138 -5.59 23.94 31.00
N GLN A 139 -6.63 23.80 31.82
CA GLN A 139 -7.27 24.89 32.55
C GLN A 139 -7.79 24.37 33.88
#